data_AF-A0A7V6ZHE8-F1
#
_entry.id   AF-A0A7V6ZHE8-F1
#
_cell.length_a   1.000
_cell.length_b   1.000
_cell.length_c   1.000
_cell.angle_alpha   90.00
_cell.angle_beta   90.00
_cell.angle_gamma   90.00
#
_symmetry.space_group_name_H-M   'P 1'
#
loop_
_entity.id
_entity.type
_entity.pdbx_description
1 polymer ?
#
loop_
_entity_poly.entity_id
_entity_poly.type
_entity_poly.pdbx_seq_one_letter_code
_entity_poly.pdbx_strand_id
1 'polypeptide(L)'
;MFFLNGYVVGSWAPQIPALVDRLGIDKFTLGLLILGFGLGALTLMPIAGILLARRQSRVVVVGFASVVVFSLLAVAASPHLALTAVVMFLFGGVVGGMDVAMNANAVTVERRLGRPIMSSSHGFWSLGGFAGGGLGGLAIEQI
;
A
#
# COMPACT_ATOMS: atom_id res chain seq x y z
N MET A 1 6.67 -5.81 -8.49
CA MET A 1 5.55 -4.89 -8.21
C MET A 1 4.55 -5.51 -7.24
N PHE A 2 3.87 -6.61 -7.59
CA PHE A 2 2.91 -7.28 -6.70
C PHE A 2 3.51 -7.66 -5.34
N PHE A 3 4.67 -8.34 -5.32
CA PHE A 3 5.37 -8.67 -4.07
C PHE A 3 5.66 -7.45 -3.21
N LEU A 4 6.19 -6.36 -3.81
CA LEU A 4 6.52 -5.13 -3.07
C LEU A 4 5.27 -4.45 -2.50
N ASN A 5 4.20 -4.34 -3.29
CA ASN A 5 2.94 -3.77 -2.80
C ASN A 5 2.37 -4.61 -1.64
N GLY A 6 2.37 -5.94 -1.81
CA GLY A 6 1.97 -6.87 -0.75
C GLY A 6 2.85 -6.75 0.49
N TYR A 7 4.16 -6.62 0.33
CA TYR A 7 5.11 -6.43 1.43
C TYR A 7 4.85 -5.15 2.22
N VAL A 8 4.63 -4.03 1.53
CA VAL A 8 4.30 -2.75 2.19
C VAL A 8 2.98 -2.86 2.95
N VAL A 9 1.94 -3.41 2.32
CA VAL A 9 0.62 -3.58 2.99
C VAL A 9 0.70 -4.57 4.15
N GLY A 10 1.44 -5.67 4.00
CA GLY A 10 1.62 -6.68 5.06
C GLY A 10 2.42 -6.15 6.24
N SER A 11 3.41 -5.29 6.00
CA SER A 11 4.24 -4.67 7.03
C SER A 11 3.49 -3.64 7.89
N TRP A 12 2.30 -3.21 7.45
CA TRP A 12 1.47 -2.27 8.21
C TRP A 12 0.87 -2.89 9.48
N ALA A 13 0.30 -4.10 9.39
CA ALA A 13 -0.46 -4.69 10.49
C ALA A 13 0.35 -4.87 11.80
N PRO A 14 1.61 -5.34 11.77
CA PRO A 14 2.43 -5.43 12.98
C PRO A 14 2.70 -4.08 13.66
N GLN A 15 2.64 -2.97 12.93
CA GLN A 15 2.95 -1.63 13.43
C GLN A 15 1.78 -0.96 14.17
N ILE A 16 0.57 -1.54 14.08
CA ILE A 16 -0.64 -0.96 14.68
C ILE A 16 -0.52 -0.77 16.20
N PRO A 17 -0.05 -1.76 17.00
CA PRO A 17 0.10 -1.58 18.45
C PRO A 17 1.05 -0.42 18.79
N ALA A 18 2.22 -0.36 18.14
CA ALA A 18 3.19 0.71 18.35
C ALA A 18 2.63 2.09 17.99
N LEU A 19 1.81 2.19 16.94
CA LEU A 19 1.13 3.44 16.59
C LEU A 19 0.09 3.85 17.64
N VAL A 20 -0.69 2.90 18.13
CA VAL A 20 -1.72 3.11 19.15
C VAL A 20 -1.09 3.62 20.43
N ASP A 21 -0.05 2.95 20.91
CA ASP A 21 0.67 3.31 22.15
C ASP A 21 1.34 4.69 22.02
N ARG A 22 1.98 4.96 20.87
CA ARG A 22 2.67 6.22 20.60
C ARG A 22 1.73 7.42 20.53
N LEU A 23 0.52 7.24 20.00
CA LEU A 23 -0.47 8.32 19.87
C LEU A 23 -1.47 8.36 21.04
N GLY A 24 -1.47 7.36 21.92
CA GLY A 24 -2.43 7.24 23.03
C GLY A 24 -3.87 7.17 22.56
N ILE A 25 -4.14 6.53 21.43
CA ILE A 25 -5.47 6.51 20.79
C ILE A 25 -6.28 5.28 21.15
N ASP A 26 -7.60 5.40 21.10
CA ASP A 26 -8.51 4.27 21.32
C ASP A 26 -8.83 3.52 20.01
N LYS A 27 -9.56 2.40 20.14
CA LYS A 27 -9.97 1.57 19.00
C LYS A 27 -10.87 2.33 18.01
N PHE A 28 -11.69 3.26 18.51
CA PHE A 28 -12.55 4.09 17.66
C PHE A 28 -11.71 4.99 16.75
N THR A 29 -10.74 5.70 17.32
CA THR A 29 -9.83 6.57 16.58
C THR A 29 -8.98 5.79 15.58
N LEU A 30 -8.47 4.62 15.97
CA LEU A 30 -7.79 3.71 15.04
C LEU A 30 -8.70 3.31 13.87
N GLY A 31 -9.97 3.00 14.15
CA GLY A 31 -10.97 2.71 13.13
C GLY A 31 -11.15 3.86 12.14
N LEU A 32 -11.17 5.11 12.62
CA LEU A 32 -11.22 6.30 11.77
C LEU A 32 -9.96 6.47 10.90
N LEU A 33 -8.76 6.14 11.42
CA LEU A 33 -7.53 6.15 10.64
C LEU A 33 -7.55 5.12 9.52
N ILE A 34 -8.04 3.90 9.81
CA ILE A 34 -8.22 2.84 8.82
C ILE A 34 -9.28 3.23 7.77
N LEU A 35 -10.37 3.88 8.20
CA LEU A 35 -11.36 4.45 7.28
C LEU A 35 -10.71 5.51 6.37
N GLY A 36 -9.88 6.40 6.93
CA GLY A 36 -9.12 7.40 6.18
C GLY A 36 -8.22 6.76 5.11
N PHE A 37 -7.53 5.67 5.46
CA PHE A 37 -6.79 4.86 4.49
C PHE A 37 -7.69 4.35 3.36
N GLY A 38 -8.86 3.78 3.68
CA GLY A 38 -9.82 3.31 2.68
C GLY A 38 -10.35 4.43 1.77
N LEU A 39 -10.68 5.60 2.33
CA LEU A 39 -11.12 6.77 1.57
C LEU A 39 -10.02 7.30 0.65
N GLY A 40 -8.78 7.29 1.12
CA GLY A 40 -7.61 7.63 0.32
C GLY A 40 -7.49 6.73 -0.90
N ALA A 41 -7.57 5.41 -0.69
CA ALA A 41 -7.55 4.42 -1.76
C ALA A 41 -8.64 4.68 -2.80
N LEU A 42 -9.88 4.86 -2.34
CA LEU A 42 -11.03 5.15 -3.21
C LEU A 42 -10.84 6.43 -4.03
N THR A 43 -10.17 7.44 -3.46
CA THR A 43 -9.95 8.74 -4.11
C THR A 43 -8.87 8.66 -5.19
N LEU A 44 -7.77 7.94 -4.94
CA LEU A 44 -6.62 7.90 -5.87
C LEU A 44 -6.74 6.80 -6.94
N MET A 45 -7.59 5.79 -6.74
CA MET A 45 -7.86 4.76 -7.75
C MET A 45 -8.35 5.34 -9.10
N PRO A 46 -9.36 6.25 -9.15
CA PRO A 46 -9.76 6.91 -10.39
C PRO A 46 -8.63 7.75 -11.02
N ILE A 47 -7.82 8.40 -10.19
CA ILE A 47 -6.68 9.20 -10.65
C ILE A 47 -5.66 8.30 -11.36
N ALA A 48 -5.35 7.12 -10.80
CA ALA A 48 -4.53 6.13 -11.46
C ALA A 48 -5.13 5.70 -12.81
N GLY A 49 -6.45 5.49 -12.88
CA GLY A 49 -7.18 5.22 -14.13
C GLY A 49 -7.00 6.32 -15.19
N ILE A 50 -7.14 7.59 -14.81
CA ILE A 50 -6.93 8.74 -15.70
C ILE A 50 -5.47 8.80 -16.19
N LEU A 51 -4.50 8.54 -15.31
CA LEU A 51 -3.08 8.49 -15.68
C LEU A 51 -2.81 7.37 -16.67
N LEU A 52 -3.40 6.19 -16.46
CA LEU A 52 -3.28 5.04 -17.36
C LEU A 52 -3.92 5.28 -18.73
N ALA A 53 -4.97 6.10 -18.81
CA ALA A 53 -5.57 6.50 -20.08
C ALA A 53 -4.67 7.42 -20.92
N ARG A 54 -3.75 8.15 -20.27
CA ARG A 54 -2.90 9.17 -20.90
C ARG A 54 -1.43 8.77 -21.01
N ARG A 55 -0.98 7.77 -20.25
CA ARG A 55 0.43 7.37 -20.11
C ARG A 55 0.56 5.85 -20.19
N GLN A 56 1.76 5.36 -20.50
CA GLN A 56 2.04 3.93 -20.49
C GLN A 56 1.91 3.34 -19.07
N SER A 57 1.31 2.16 -18.96
CA SER A 57 1.11 1.46 -17.68
C SER A 57 2.40 1.27 -16.88
N ARG A 58 3.52 1.01 -17.57
CA ARG A 58 4.85 0.92 -16.95
C ARG A 58 5.28 2.21 -16.23
N VAL A 59 5.01 3.38 -16.81
CA VAL A 59 5.40 4.67 -16.21
C VAL A 59 4.55 4.94 -14.98
N VAL A 60 3.25 4.67 -15.06
CA VAL A 60 2.32 4.90 -13.95
C VAL A 60 2.65 3.99 -12.75
N VAL A 61 2.88 2.69 -12.99
CA VAL A 61 3.21 1.76 -11.89
C VAL A 61 4.56 2.09 -11.23
N VAL A 62 5.56 2.54 -11.99
CA VAL A 62 6.85 2.98 -11.43
C VAL A 62 6.68 4.25 -10.60
N GLY A 63 5.85 5.19 -11.06
CA GLY A 63 5.51 6.40 -10.30
C GLY A 63 4.91 6.07 -8.93
N PHE A 64 3.85 5.26 -8.89
CA PHE A 64 3.27 4.83 -7.61
C PHE A 64 4.25 4.03 -6.75
N ALA A 65 5.01 3.10 -7.35
CA ALA A 65 6.02 2.32 -6.64
C ALA A 65 7.11 3.19 -6.00
N SER A 66 7.50 4.30 -6.64
CA SER A 66 8.49 5.22 -6.06
C SER A 66 7.99 5.94 -4.81
N VAL A 67 6.67 6.14 -4.69
CA VAL A 67 6.06 6.84 -3.54
C VAL A 67 5.68 5.88 -2.42
N VAL A 68 5.18 4.69 -2.76
CA VAL A 68 4.63 3.72 -1.78
C VAL A 68 5.67 3.29 -0.72
N VAL A 69 6.94 3.23 -1.11
CA VAL A 69 8.05 2.82 -0.24
C VAL A 69 8.21 3.77 0.96
N PHE A 70 7.89 5.05 0.77
CA PHE A 70 8.00 6.05 1.83
C PHE A 70 6.74 6.14 2.70
N SER A 71 5.64 5.50 2.33
CA SER A 71 4.36 5.69 3.01
C SER A 71 4.37 5.12 4.43
N LEU A 72 4.94 3.94 4.66
CA LEU A 72 5.08 3.39 6.02
C LEU A 72 6.02 4.22 6.89
N LEU A 73 7.13 4.71 6.31
CA LEU A 73 8.06 5.59 7.01
C LEU A 73 7.36 6.88 7.46
N ALA A 74 6.51 7.44 6.60
CA ALA A 74 5.73 8.63 6.92
C ALA A 74 4.74 8.38 8.07
N VAL A 75 4.10 7.20 8.12
CA VAL A 75 3.20 6.84 9.24
C VAL A 75 3.98 6.64 10.54
N ALA A 76 5.17 6.03 10.47
CA ALA A 76 6.02 5.86 11.64
C ALA A 76 6.53 7.20 12.19
N ALA A 77 6.85 8.15 11.30
CA ALA A 77 7.43 9.45 11.65
C ALA A 77 6.38 10.51 12.05
N SER A 78 5.08 10.26 11.90
CA SER A 78 4.04 11.28 12.14
C SER A 78 3.86 11.58 13.63
N PRO A 79 4.16 12.77 14.17
CA PRO A 79 4.30 12.97 15.62
C PRO A 79 2.97 13.10 16.37
N HIS A 80 1.87 13.37 15.67
CA HIS A 80 0.55 13.57 16.28
C HIS A 80 -0.58 13.04 15.39
N LEU A 81 -1.77 12.90 15.97
CA LEU A 81 -2.94 12.29 15.34
C LEU A 81 -3.33 12.96 14.01
N ALA A 82 -3.39 14.29 13.96
CA ALA A 82 -3.81 15.01 12.75
C ALA A 82 -2.90 14.71 11.53
N LEU A 83 -1.57 14.70 11.71
CA LEU A 83 -0.66 14.36 10.63
C LEU A 83 -0.79 12.88 10.26
N THR A 84 -0.93 12.01 11.26
CA THR A 84 -1.15 10.57 11.04
C THR A 84 -2.40 10.32 10.19
N ALA A 85 -3.49 11.05 10.40
CA ALA A 85 -4.70 10.94 9.60
C ALA A 85 -4.47 11.31 8.13
N VAL A 86 -3.78 12.42 7.87
CA VAL A 86 -3.41 12.85 6.51
C VAL A 86 -2.50 11.82 5.85
N VAL A 87 -1.48 11.35 6.56
CA VAL A 87 -0.54 10.36 6.04
C VAL A 87 -1.23 9.02 5.79
N MET A 88 -2.15 8.57 6.65
CA MET A 88 -2.92 7.35 6.45
C MET A 88 -3.82 7.45 5.20
N PHE A 89 -4.46 8.60 4.99
CA PHE A 89 -5.21 8.86 3.77
C PHE A 89 -4.30 8.79 2.52
N LEU A 90 -3.15 9.46 2.55
CA LEU A 90 -2.20 9.42 1.44
C LEU A 90 -1.63 8.02 1.20
N PHE A 91 -1.31 7.29 2.27
CA PHE A 91 -0.82 5.92 2.21
C PHE A 91 -1.83 5.01 1.51
N GLY A 92 -3.10 5.04 1.95
CA GLY A 92 -4.16 4.28 1.31
C GLY A 92 -4.35 4.67 -0.14
N GLY A 93 -4.28 5.97 -0.45
CA GLY A 93 -4.36 6.46 -1.82
C GLY A 93 -3.24 5.97 -2.73
N VAL A 94 -1.99 6.02 -2.27
CA VAL A 94 -0.84 5.53 -3.04
C VAL A 94 -0.91 4.02 -3.23
N VAL A 95 -1.29 3.25 -2.20
CA VAL A 95 -1.49 1.81 -2.30
C VAL A 95 -2.62 1.46 -3.28
N GLY A 96 -3.77 2.13 -3.17
CA GLY A 96 -4.90 1.90 -4.07
C GLY A 96 -4.60 2.28 -5.52
N GLY A 97 -3.92 3.40 -5.75
CA GLY A 97 -3.45 3.80 -7.07
C GLY A 97 -2.39 2.85 -7.63
N MET A 98 -1.48 2.35 -6.79
CA MET A 98 -0.51 1.33 -7.17
C MET A 98 -1.19 0.03 -7.58
N ASP A 99 -2.24 -0.39 -6.88
CA ASP A 99 -3.00 -1.60 -7.19
C ASP A 99 -3.60 -1.53 -8.61
N VAL A 100 -4.30 -0.43 -8.92
CA VAL A 100 -4.85 -0.19 -10.26
C VAL A 100 -3.74 -0.16 -11.32
N ALA A 101 -2.64 0.54 -11.05
CA ALA A 101 -1.52 0.64 -11.99
C ALA A 101 -0.80 -0.69 -12.24
N MET A 102 -0.58 -1.49 -11.18
CA MET A 102 0.10 -2.78 -11.31
C MET A 102 -0.77 -3.81 -12.02
N ASN A 103 -2.08 -3.83 -11.76
CA ASN A 103 -3.03 -4.70 -12.45
C ASN A 103 -3.12 -4.35 -13.94
N ALA A 104 -3.22 -3.06 -14.29
CA ALA A 104 -3.19 -2.62 -15.69
C ALA A 104 -1.86 -2.96 -16.40
N ASN A 105 -0.74 -2.81 -15.71
CA ASN A 105 0.57 -3.19 -16.24
C ASN A 105 0.68 -4.72 -16.42
N ALA A 106 0.18 -5.53 -15.48
CA ALA A 106 0.15 -6.98 -15.61
C ALA A 106 -0.67 -7.42 -16.83
N VAL A 107 -1.86 -6.84 -17.05
CA VAL A 107 -2.65 -7.11 -18.28
C VAL A 107 -1.86 -6.75 -19.54
N THR A 108 -1.14 -5.62 -19.54
CA THR A 108 -0.31 -5.21 -20.68
C THR A 108 0.80 -6.23 -20.97
N VAL A 109 1.45 -6.74 -19.92
CA VAL A 109 2.52 -7.75 -20.02
C VAL A 109 1.95 -9.10 -20.44
N GLU A 110 0.82 -9.51 -19.87
CA GLU A 110 0.11 -10.75 -20.18
C GLU A 110 -0.21 -10.85 -21.68
N ARG A 111 -0.75 -9.78 -22.26
CA ARG A 111 -1.04 -9.69 -23.70
C ARG A 111 0.22 -9.82 -24.56
N ARG A 112 1.35 -9.26 -24.12
CA ARG A 112 2.64 -9.37 -24.84
C ARG A 112 3.25 -10.77 -24.73
N LEU A 113 3.05 -11.44 -23.59
CA LEU A 113 3.54 -12.79 -23.36
C LEU A 113 2.67 -13.87 -24.00
N GLY A 114 1.41 -13.56 -24.34
CA GLY A 114 0.47 -14.51 -24.93
C GLY A 114 0.03 -15.63 -23.98
N ARG A 115 0.22 -15.46 -22.67
CA ARG A 115 -0.14 -16.44 -21.62
C ARG A 115 -0.58 -15.75 -20.35
N PRO A 116 -1.52 -16.33 -19.58
CA PRO A 116 -2.02 -15.74 -18.35
C PRO A 116 -0.94 -15.68 -17.26
N ILE A 117 -0.81 -14.53 -16.60
CA ILE A 117 0.13 -14.28 -15.48
C ILE A 117 -0.55 -13.60 -14.29
N MET A 118 -1.82 -13.20 -14.39
CA MET A 118 -2.49 -12.46 -13.31
C MET A 118 -2.57 -13.27 -12.00
N SER A 119 -2.93 -14.55 -12.07
CA SER A 119 -3.03 -15.42 -10.88
C SER A 119 -1.69 -15.57 -10.14
N SER A 120 -0.60 -15.84 -10.86
CA SER A 120 0.73 -15.92 -10.24
C SER A 120 1.19 -14.57 -9.69
N SER A 121 0.83 -13.47 -10.34
CA SER A 121 1.10 -12.11 -9.84
C SER A 121 0.43 -11.85 -8.49
N HIS A 122 -0.85 -12.22 -8.33
CA HIS A 122 -1.51 -12.16 -7.02
C HIS A 122 -0.91 -13.14 -6.00
N GLY A 123 -0.43 -14.31 -6.44
CA GLY A 123 0.36 -15.21 -5.59
C GLY A 123 1.58 -14.50 -4.98
N PHE A 124 2.32 -13.73 -5.79
CA PHE A 124 3.43 -12.91 -5.29
C PHE A 124 2.99 -11.78 -4.36
N TRP A 125 1.80 -11.19 -4.57
CA TRP A 125 1.27 -10.19 -3.63
C TRP A 125 1.02 -10.80 -2.25
N SER A 126 0.40 -11.98 -2.19
CA SER A 126 0.18 -12.70 -0.93
C SER A 126 1.50 -13.11 -0.27
N LEU A 127 2.48 -13.60 -1.04
CA LEU A 127 3.83 -13.88 -0.53
C LEU A 127 4.50 -12.64 0.05
N GLY A 128 4.32 -11.49 -0.61
CA GLY A 128 4.77 -10.19 -0.10
C GLY A 128 4.10 -9.86 1.23
N GLY A 129 2.78 -9.98 1.32
CA GLY A 129 2.02 -9.75 2.55
C GLY A 129 2.46 -10.63 3.70
N PHE A 130 2.66 -11.93 3.43
CA PHE A 130 3.19 -12.88 4.41
C PHE A 130 4.60 -12.48 4.87
N ALA A 131 5.50 -12.17 3.93
CA ALA A 131 6.87 -11.75 4.26
C ALA A 131 6.89 -10.44 5.05
N GLY A 132 6.06 -9.46 4.69
CA GLY A 132 5.96 -8.17 5.37
C GLY A 132 5.41 -8.30 6.78
N GLY A 133 4.32 -9.04 6.96
CA GLY A 133 3.74 -9.31 8.27
C GLY A 133 4.66 -10.13 9.16
N GLY A 134 5.26 -11.20 8.62
CA GLY A 134 6.16 -12.09 9.35
C GLY A 134 7.47 -11.42 9.78
N LEU A 135 8.18 -10.77 8.84
CA LEU A 135 9.42 -10.06 9.16
C LEU A 135 9.17 -8.84 10.05
N GLY A 136 8.08 -8.10 9.81
CA GLY A 136 7.70 -6.96 10.64
C GLY A 136 7.37 -7.37 12.08
N GLY A 137 6.63 -8.47 12.25
CA GLY A 137 6.32 -9.01 13.58
C GLY A 137 7.58 -9.46 14.34
N LEU A 138 8.45 -10.24 13.68
CA LEU A 138 9.72 -10.69 14.28
C LEU A 138 10.64 -9.52 14.67
N ALA A 139 10.66 -8.45 13.87
CA ALA A 139 11.49 -7.29 14.17
C ALA A 139 10.97 -6.50 15.39
N ILE A 140 9.65 -6.43 15.58
CA ILE A 140 9.05 -5.74 16.74
C ILE A 140 9.23 -6.56 18.03
N GLU A 141 9.14 -7.89 17.96
CA GLU A 141 9.33 -8.77 19.13
C GLU A 141 10.72 -8.64 19.77
N GLN A 142 11.71 -8.15 19.02
CA GLN A 142 13.10 -8.01 19.48
C GLN A 142 13.41 -6.65 20.15
N ILE A 143 12.44 -5.73 20.24
CA ILE A 143 12.60 -4.37 20.81
C ILE A 143 11.83 -4.27 22.12
#